data_AF-A0A7S3HS08-F1
#
_entry.id   AF-A0A7S3HS08-F1
#
_cell.length_a   1.000
_cell.length_b   1.000
_cell.length_c   1.000
_cell.angle_alpha   90.00
_cell.angle_beta   90.00
_cell.angle_gamma   90.00
#
_symmetry.space_group_name_H-M   'P 1'
#
loop_
_entity.id
_entity.type
_entity.pdbx_description
1 polymer ?
#
loop_
_entity_poly.entity_id
_entity_poly.type
_entity_poly.pdbx_seq_one_letter_code
_entity_poly.pdbx_strand_id
1 'polypeptide(L)'
;CRLLSTPALAPVAAAGVTQRTSALVGLEPLGKRNAGVSVLGCAIAMVAVGGCAQGIGQLFAALVVGMARNPSMKEDLFTYTLIGMGFLEFLAIVVILIAGLLLYSE
;
A
#
# COMPACT_ATOMS: atom_id res chain seq x y z
N CYS A 1 -7.53 6.24 57.25
CA CYS A 1 -6.07 6.27 57.07
C CYS A 1 -5.71 5.55 55.78
N ARG A 2 -5.12 6.30 54.83
CA ARG A 2 -4.48 5.77 53.63
C ARG A 2 -3.45 4.69 54.01
N LEU A 3 -3.41 3.59 53.28
CA LEU A 3 -2.17 2.85 53.02
C LEU A 3 -2.34 2.03 51.73
N LEU A 4 -1.69 2.54 50.69
CA LEU A 4 -1.43 1.88 49.42
C LEU A 4 -0.76 0.53 49.67
N SER A 5 -1.13 -0.50 48.90
CA SER A 5 -0.16 -1.33 48.20
C SER A 5 -0.83 -2.18 47.12
N THR A 6 -0.35 -1.95 45.89
CA THR A 6 -0.43 -2.80 44.69
C THR A 6 -1.80 -3.09 44.07
N PRO A 7 -2.10 -2.54 42.87
CA PRO A 7 -2.73 -3.40 41.88
C PRO A 7 -1.69 -4.47 41.52
N ALA A 8 -1.98 -5.73 41.84
CA ALA A 8 -1.27 -6.82 41.21
C ALA A 8 -1.39 -6.58 39.69
N LEU A 9 -0.27 -6.29 39.03
CA LEU A 9 -0.12 -6.50 37.61
C LEU A 9 -0.43 -7.99 37.40
N ALA A 10 -1.70 -8.29 37.09
CA ALA A 10 -1.98 -9.47 36.31
C ALA A 10 -1.08 -9.36 35.08
N PRO A 11 -0.30 -10.40 34.72
CA PRO A 11 0.25 -10.41 33.39
C PRO A 11 -0.97 -10.30 32.48
N VAL A 12 -1.08 -9.19 31.74
CA VAL A 12 -1.75 -9.24 30.44
C VAL A 12 -1.11 -10.44 29.78
N ALA A 13 -1.86 -11.54 29.76
CA ALA A 13 -1.56 -12.65 28.91
C ALA A 13 -1.52 -12.01 27.53
N ALA A 14 -0.30 -11.70 27.09
CA ALA A 14 0.04 -11.60 25.70
C ALA A 14 -0.45 -12.92 25.13
N ALA A 15 -1.71 -12.92 24.67
CA ALA A 15 -2.26 -13.99 23.89
C ALA A 15 -1.29 -14.10 22.75
N GLY A 16 -0.44 -15.12 22.86
CA GLY A 16 0.67 -15.34 21.99
C GLY A 16 0.12 -15.35 20.59
N VAL A 17 0.40 -14.28 19.85
CA VAL A 17 0.77 -14.46 18.46
C VAL A 17 2.08 -15.23 18.57
N THR A 18 1.95 -16.55 18.73
CA THR A 18 2.98 -17.49 18.33
C THR A 18 3.11 -17.27 16.84
N GLN A 19 3.88 -16.23 16.50
CA GLN A 19 4.46 -16.02 15.21
C GLN A 19 5.36 -17.23 15.04
N ARG A 20 4.77 -18.31 14.51
CA ARG A 20 5.52 -19.40 13.95
C ARG A 20 6.30 -18.80 12.79
N THR A 21 7.49 -18.31 13.13
CA THR A 21 8.64 -18.24 12.27
C THR A 21 8.93 -19.67 11.81
N SER A 22 8.15 -20.15 10.85
CA SER A 22 8.36 -21.46 10.24
C SER A 22 8.04 -21.34 8.76
N ALA A 23 8.98 -20.74 8.04
CA ALA A 23 9.56 -21.28 6.81
C ALA A 23 10.28 -20.14 6.07
N LEU A 24 11.55 -19.92 6.43
CA LEU A 24 12.51 -19.45 5.44
C LEU A 24 12.52 -20.50 4.31
N VAL A 25 11.86 -20.15 3.20
CA VAL A 25 12.01 -20.76 1.87
C VAL A 25 12.17 -22.27 1.88
N GLY A 26 11.09 -22.98 2.21
CA GLY A 26 10.97 -24.39 1.87
C GLY A 26 10.71 -24.50 0.36
N LEU A 27 11.67 -25.07 -0.37
CA LEU A 27 11.51 -25.51 -1.75
C LEU A 27 10.56 -26.74 -1.77
N GLU A 28 9.29 -26.54 -1.41
CA GLU A 28 8.26 -27.59 -1.52
C GLU A 28 8.09 -27.99 -3.00
N PRO A 29 7.76 -29.26 -3.27
CA PRO A 29 7.75 -29.80 -4.62
C PRO A 29 6.74 -29.05 -5.49
N LEU A 30 7.23 -28.69 -6.67
CA LEU A 30 6.66 -27.97 -7.81
C LEU A 30 5.32 -28.54 -8.36
N GLY A 31 4.32 -28.80 -7.50
CA GLY A 31 3.08 -29.47 -7.89
C GLY A 31 1.86 -29.22 -7.00
N LYS A 32 1.99 -28.55 -5.85
CA LYS A 32 0.84 -28.16 -5.00
C LYS A 32 0.66 -26.64 -5.06
N ARG A 33 -0.27 -26.18 -5.91
CA ARG A 33 -0.59 -24.76 -6.10
C ARG A 33 -1.44 -24.26 -4.93
N ASN A 34 -0.94 -23.28 -4.20
CA ASN A 34 -1.59 -22.74 -2.99
C ASN A 34 -2.36 -21.46 -3.33
N ALA A 35 -3.49 -21.59 -4.04
CA ALA A 35 -4.24 -20.48 -4.63
C ALA A 35 -4.60 -19.35 -3.64
N GLY A 36 -4.69 -19.66 -2.35
CA GLY A 36 -4.94 -18.66 -1.31
C GLY A 36 -3.79 -17.67 -1.11
N VAL A 37 -2.54 -18.07 -1.34
CA VAL A 37 -1.35 -17.25 -1.06
C VAL A 37 -1.13 -16.20 -2.15
N SER A 38 -1.28 -16.52 -3.45
CA SER A 38 -1.22 -15.48 -4.49
C SER A 38 -2.34 -14.47 -4.36
N VAL A 39 -3.57 -14.91 -4.08
CA VAL A 39 -4.72 -14.00 -3.98
C VAL A 39 -4.54 -13.04 -2.81
N LEU A 40 -4.01 -13.53 -1.67
CA LEU A 40 -3.67 -12.65 -0.55
C LEU A 40 -2.54 -11.68 -0.92
N GLY A 41 -1.48 -12.17 -1.57
CA GLY A 41 -0.36 -11.34 -2.02
C GLY A 41 -0.77 -10.26 -3.02
N CYS A 42 -1.64 -10.61 -3.97
CA CYS A 42 -2.25 -9.71 -4.93
C CYS A 42 -3.11 -8.65 -4.23
N ALA A 43 -3.96 -9.04 -3.29
CA ALA A 43 -4.78 -8.10 -2.52
C ALA A 43 -3.93 -7.08 -1.74
N ILE A 44 -2.85 -7.53 -1.09
CA ILE A 44 -1.92 -6.65 -0.37
C ILE A 44 -1.21 -5.70 -1.33
N ALA A 45 -0.75 -6.19 -2.49
CA ALA A 45 -0.11 -5.35 -3.51
C ALA A 45 -1.05 -4.25 -4.02
N MET A 46 -2.34 -4.55 -4.20
CA MET A 46 -3.34 -3.59 -4.69
C MET A 46 -3.62 -2.42 -3.74
N VAL A 47 -3.29 -2.53 -2.44
CA VAL A 47 -3.42 -1.41 -1.49
C VAL A 47 -2.57 -0.21 -1.93
N ALA A 48 -1.42 -0.45 -2.57
CA ALA A 48 -0.55 0.62 -3.05
C ALA A 48 -1.22 1.50 -4.13
N VAL A 49 -2.16 0.95 -4.92
CA VAL A 49 -2.91 1.71 -5.95
C VAL A 49 -3.78 2.81 -5.31
N GLY A 50 -4.25 2.60 -4.08
CA GLY A 50 -4.96 3.64 -3.32
C GLY A 50 -4.10 4.89 -3.07
N GLY A 51 -2.79 4.71 -2.84
CA GLY A 51 -1.85 5.81 -2.70
C GLY A 51 -1.67 6.61 -3.99
N CYS A 52 -1.67 5.94 -5.15
CA CYS A 52 -1.65 6.60 -6.46
C CYS A 52 -2.89 7.48 -6.66
N ALA A 53 -4.08 6.98 -6.33
CA ALA A 53 -5.33 7.76 -6.43
C ALA A 53 -5.30 9.01 -5.54
N GLN A 54 -4.77 8.89 -4.32
CA GLN A 54 -4.60 10.03 -3.42
C GLN A 54 -3.59 11.04 -3.98
N GLY A 55 -2.49 10.57 -4.59
CA GLY A 55 -1.51 11.40 -5.28
C GLY A 55 -2.09 12.18 -6.46
N ILE A 56 -2.93 11.55 -7.27
CA ILE A 56 -3.64 12.20 -8.38
C ILE A 56 -4.56 13.32 -7.86
N GLY A 57 -5.29 13.07 -6.78
CA GLY A 57 -6.14 14.10 -6.15
C GLY A 57 -5.35 15.32 -5.69
N GLN A 58 -4.17 15.12 -5.10
CA GLN A 58 -3.29 16.23 -4.67
C GLN A 58 -2.71 17.00 -5.87
N LEU A 59 -2.36 16.29 -6.94
CA LEU A 59 -1.84 16.90 -8.16
C LEU A 59 -2.87 17.85 -8.80
N PHE A 60 -4.12 17.40 -8.96
CA PHE A 60 -5.19 18.25 -9.48
C PHE A 60 -5.59 19.38 -8.52
N ALA A 61 -5.56 19.15 -7.21
CA ALA A 61 -5.79 20.22 -6.23
C ALA A 61 -4.74 21.34 -6.37
N ALA A 62 -3.46 20.99 -6.51
CA ALA A 62 -2.39 21.95 -6.73
C ALA A 62 -2.52 22.69 -8.07
N LEU A 63 -2.95 22.00 -9.14
CA LEU A 63 -3.22 22.62 -10.44
C LEU A 63 -4.31 23.70 -10.35
N VAL A 64 -5.44 23.40 -9.70
CA VAL A 64 -6.56 24.34 -9.57
C VAL A 64 -6.14 25.57 -8.76
N VAL A 65 -5.44 25.36 -7.64
CA VAL A 65 -4.91 26.48 -6.83
C VAL A 65 -3.86 27.28 -7.59
N GLY A 66 -3.00 26.61 -8.37
CA GLY A 66 -1.98 27.26 -9.21
C GLY A 66 -2.59 28.13 -10.31
N MET A 67 -3.60 27.60 -11.03
CA MET A 67 -4.34 28.35 -12.04
C MET A 67 -5.13 29.52 -11.44
N ALA A 68 -5.70 29.35 -10.25
CA ALA A 68 -6.41 30.42 -9.55
C ALA A 68 -5.48 31.58 -9.13
N ARG A 69 -4.20 31.29 -8.85
CA ARG A 69 -3.21 32.31 -8.49
C ARG A 69 -2.65 33.05 -9.68
N ASN A 70 -2.36 32.36 -10.79
CA ASN A 70 -1.80 32.95 -12.00
C ASN A 70 -2.35 32.25 -13.25
N PRO A 71 -3.45 32.75 -13.85
CA PRO A 71 -4.07 32.11 -15.01
C PRO A 71 -3.27 32.25 -16.31
N SER A 72 -2.30 33.16 -16.37
CA SER A 72 -1.44 33.37 -17.55
C SER A 72 -0.51 32.19 -17.82
N MET A 73 -0.13 31.41 -16.80
CA MET A 73 0.77 30.25 -16.93
C MET A 73 0.03 28.91 -16.96
N LYS A 74 -1.26 28.91 -17.35
CA LYS A 74 -2.10 27.71 -17.30
C LYS A 74 -1.55 26.55 -18.15
N GLU A 75 -0.92 26.83 -19.28
CA GLU A 75 -0.47 25.80 -20.22
C GLU A 75 0.78 25.09 -19.72
N ASP A 76 1.71 25.83 -19.11
CA ASP A 76 2.89 25.25 -18.47
C ASP A 76 2.50 24.43 -17.24
N LEU A 77 1.62 24.96 -16.38
CA LEU A 77 1.12 24.23 -15.20
C LEU A 77 0.37 22.95 -15.59
N PHE A 78 -0.45 23.00 -16.65
CA PHE A 78 -1.15 21.82 -17.14
C PHE A 78 -0.17 20.80 -17.74
N THR A 79 0.86 21.25 -18.47
CA THR A 79 1.90 20.37 -19.02
C THR A 79 2.67 19.65 -17.90
N TYR A 80 3.08 20.35 -16.84
CA TYR A 80 3.71 19.71 -15.68
C TYR A 80 2.78 18.75 -14.94
N THR A 81 1.49 19.08 -14.86
CA THR A 81 0.48 18.19 -14.28
C THR A 81 0.31 16.92 -15.11
N LEU A 82 0.32 17.00 -16.45
CA LEU A 82 0.26 15.81 -17.30
C LEU A 82 1.50 14.93 -17.18
N ILE A 83 2.69 15.51 -17.03
CA ILE A 83 3.92 14.76 -16.76
C ILE A 83 3.81 14.03 -15.41
N GLY A 84 3.32 14.71 -14.37
CA GLY A 84 3.08 14.11 -13.06
C GLY A 84 2.04 12.99 -13.08
N MET A 85 0.94 13.18 -13.81
CA MET A 85 -0.07 12.14 -14.06
C MET A 85 0.53 10.93 -14.74
N GLY A 86 1.32 11.13 -15.80
CA GLY A 86 1.98 10.03 -16.52
C GLY A 86 2.87 9.17 -15.61
N PHE A 87 3.58 9.79 -14.66
CA PHE A 87 4.40 9.07 -13.69
C PHE A 87 3.56 8.30 -12.65
N LEU A 88 2.47 8.90 -12.15
CA LEU A 88 1.56 8.23 -11.21
C LEU A 88 0.84 7.04 -11.85
N GLU A 89 0.38 7.20 -13.11
CA GLU A 89 -0.23 6.13 -13.90
C GLU A 89 0.77 5.02 -14.22
N PHE A 90 2.02 5.37 -14.54
CA PHE A 90 3.08 4.38 -14.75
C PHE A 90 3.30 3.53 -13.48
N LEU A 91 3.37 4.16 -12.31
CA LEU A 91 3.49 3.43 -11.04
C LEU A 91 2.26 2.55 -10.77
N ALA A 92 1.05 3.05 -11.03
CA ALA A 92 -0.18 2.27 -10.87
C ALA A 92 -0.19 1.03 -11.77
N ILE A 93 0.19 1.17 -13.04
CA ILE A 93 0.28 0.05 -13.99
C ILE A 93 1.35 -0.95 -13.56
N VAL A 94 2.51 -0.50 -13.07
CA VAL A 94 3.57 -1.40 -12.56
C VAL A 94 3.07 -2.22 -11.38
N VAL A 95 2.36 -1.61 -10.42
CA VAL A 95 1.77 -2.32 -9.28
C VAL A 95 0.72 -3.34 -9.74
N ILE A 96 -0.18 -2.95 -10.65
CA ILE A 96 -1.20 -3.84 -11.20
C ILE A 96 -0.56 -5.00 -11.97
N LEU A 97 0.52 -4.76 -12.71
CA LEU A 97 1.26 -5.79 -13.43
C LEU A 97 1.86 -6.80 -12.45
N ILE A 98 2.50 -6.34 -11.37
CA ILE A 98 3.07 -7.23 -10.34
C ILE A 98 1.96 -8.03 -9.64
N ALA A 99 0.83 -7.39 -9.32
CA ALA A 99 -0.33 -8.07 -8.73
C ALA A 99 -0.91 -9.14 -9.69
N GLY A 100 -0.96 -8.85 -10.99
CA GLY A 100 -1.35 -9.80 -12.03
C GLY A 100 -0.37 -10.95 -12.16
N LEU A 101 0.94 -10.68 -12.13
CA LEU A 101 1.96 -11.74 -12.13
C LEU A 101 1.83 -12.64 -10.91
N LEU A 102 1.62 -12.08 -9.71
CA LEU A 102 1.42 -12.88 -8.50
C LEU A 102 0.21 -13.81 -8.62
N LEU A 103 -0.89 -13.34 -9.21
CA LEU A 103 -2.12 -14.13 -9.37
C LEU A 103 -1.96 -15.32 -10.35
N TYR A 104 -1.11 -15.19 -11.37
CA TYR A 104 -0.86 -16.25 -12.36
C TYR A 104 0.45 -17.02 -12.17
N SER A 105 1.31 -16.61 -11.22
CA SER A 105 2.61 -17.23 -10.98
C SER A 105 2.53 -18.57 -10.25
N GLU A 106 1.34 -19.01 -9.83
CA GLU A 106 1.12 -20.29 -9.15
C GLU A 106 0.34 -21.36 -9.93
#